data_AF-A0A6A4AUR4-F1
#
_entry.id   AF-A0A6A4AUR4-F1
#
_cell.length_a   1.000
_cell.length_b   1.000
_cell.length_c   1.000
_cell.angle_alpha   90.00
_cell.angle_beta   90.00
_cell.angle_gamma   90.00
#
_symmetry.space_group_name_H-M   'P 1'
#
loop_
_entity.id
_entity.type
_entity.pdbx_description
1 polymer ?
#
loop_
_entity_poly.entity_id
_entity_poly.type
_entity_poly.pdbx_seq_one_letter_code
_entity_poly.pdbx_strand_id
1 'polypeptide(L)'
;MVKLFCAIVGVAGNAFPVDIDADQTVGDLKKAVKKENKNKLYNVDAGDLELYLAKKGSAWLTVADVMKGVSDTTGLKPFDNAGAPLHLVGLSKK
;
A
#
# COMPACT_ATOMS: atom_id res chain seq x y z
N MET A 1 0.93 13.69 9.40
CA MET A 1 1.68 13.28 8.20
C MET A 1 2.60 12.10 8.47
N VAL A 2 2.44 11.04 7.67
CA VAL A 2 3.19 9.79 7.66
C VAL A 2 3.65 9.54 6.23
N LYS A 3 4.87 9.03 6.07
CA LYS A 3 5.42 8.64 4.76
C LYS A 3 5.43 7.13 4.65
N LEU A 4 4.58 6.59 3.78
CA LEU A 4 4.49 5.17 3.49
C LEU A 4 5.29 4.84 2.23
N PHE A 5 5.84 3.63 2.16
CA PHE A 5 6.45 3.11 0.94
C PHE A 5 5.58 2.01 0.37
N CYS A 6 5.10 2.21 -0.85
CA CYS A 6 4.21 1.29 -1.55
C CYS A 6 4.91 0.66 -2.74
N ALA A 7 4.53 -0.58 -3.07
CA ALA A 7 4.99 -1.29 -4.26
C ALA A 7 3.78 -1.88 -4.98
N ILE A 8 3.79 -1.87 -6.32
CA ILE A 8 2.77 -2.55 -7.13
C ILE A 8 3.21 -4.01 -7.32
N VAL A 9 2.31 -4.93 -7.00
CA VAL A 9 2.47 -6.38 -7.18
C VAL A 9 2.77 -6.69 -8.65
N GLY A 10 3.68 -7.64 -8.88
CA GLY A 10 4.09 -8.09 -10.21
C GLY A 10 5.06 -7.17 -10.95
N VAL A 11 5.41 -6.02 -10.39
CA VAL A 11 6.32 -5.05 -11.01
C VAL A 11 7.59 -4.91 -10.17
N ALA A 12 8.72 -5.34 -10.72
CA ALA A 12 10.02 -5.29 -10.07
C ALA A 12 10.50 -3.86 -9.81
N GLY A 13 11.08 -3.64 -8.62
CA GLY A 13 11.85 -2.44 -8.29
C GLY A 13 11.06 -1.14 -8.31
N ASN A 14 9.77 -1.18 -7.99
CA ASN A 14 8.87 -0.06 -8.20
C ASN A 14 8.50 0.70 -6.93
N ALA A 15 9.17 0.47 -5.78
CA ALA A 15 8.78 1.11 -4.54
C ALA A 15 8.73 2.64 -4.69
N PHE A 16 7.62 3.24 -4.27
CA PHE A 16 7.41 4.68 -4.32
C PHE A 16 6.89 5.21 -2.98
N PRO A 17 7.30 6.42 -2.59
CA PRO A 17 6.76 7.05 -1.40
C PRO A 17 5.32 7.52 -1.63
N VAL A 18 4.52 7.47 -0.58
CA VAL A 18 3.17 8.05 -0.51
C VAL A 18 3.07 8.81 0.79
N ASP A 19 2.84 10.12 0.68
CA ASP A 19 2.62 10.98 1.85
C ASP A 19 1.11 11.04 2.17
N ILE A 20 0.77 10.77 3.42
CA ILE A 20 -0.62 10.73 3.89
C ILE A 20 -0.73 11.18 5.35
N ASP A 21 -1.87 11.76 5.75
CA ASP A 21 -2.08 12.10 7.16
C ASP A 21 -2.56 10.91 7.99
N ALA A 22 -2.17 10.89 9.27
CA ALA A 22 -2.35 9.74 10.17
C ALA A 22 -3.82 9.45 10.52
N ASP A 23 -4.65 10.48 10.45
CA ASP A 23 -6.09 10.48 10.70
C ASP A 23 -6.91 10.09 9.47
N GLN A 24 -6.28 10.00 8.29
CA GLN A 24 -6.97 9.59 7.06
C GLN A 24 -7.35 8.11 7.05
N THR A 25 -8.16 7.75 6.06
CA THR A 25 -8.71 6.41 5.89
C THR A 25 -7.92 5.58 4.87
N VAL A 26 -8.17 4.27 4.84
CA VAL A 26 -7.67 3.38 3.77
C VAL A 26 -8.13 3.85 2.38
N GLY A 27 -9.34 4.40 2.25
CA GLY A 27 -9.85 4.95 1.01
C GLY A 27 -9.05 6.16 0.52
N ASP A 28 -8.62 7.02 1.44
CA ASP A 28 -7.73 8.14 1.11
C ASP A 28 -6.33 7.64 0.74
N LEU A 29 -5.84 6.59 1.39
CA LEU A 29 -4.60 5.93 1.01
C LEU A 29 -4.66 5.37 -0.41
N LYS A 30 -5.76 4.72 -0.80
CA LYS A 30 -5.95 4.24 -2.18
C LYS A 30 -5.90 5.40 -3.19
N LYS A 31 -6.52 6.55 -2.88
CA LYS A 31 -6.46 7.75 -3.72
C LYS A 31 -5.03 8.31 -3.81
N ALA A 32 -4.31 8.36 -2.69
CA ALA A 32 -2.93 8.84 -2.64
C ALA A 32 -2.00 7.93 -3.46
N VAL A 33 -2.13 6.61 -3.33
CA VAL A 33 -1.41 5.61 -4.14
C VAL A 33 -1.66 5.82 -5.64
N LYS A 34 -2.93 5.95 -6.07
CA LYS A 34 -3.27 6.26 -7.46
C LYS A 34 -2.64 7.57 -7.92
N LYS A 35 -2.64 8.60 -7.06
CA LYS A 35 -2.11 9.92 -7.37
C LYS A 35 -0.59 9.92 -7.60
N GLU A 36 0.16 9.15 -6.82
CA GLU A 36 1.61 9.05 -6.96
C GLU A 36 2.03 8.19 -8.17
N ASN A 37 1.19 7.23 -8.58
CA ASN A 37 1.50 6.32 -9.69
C ASN A 37 0.47 6.38 -10.83
N LYS A 38 -0.02 7.59 -11.15
CA LYS A 38 -1.10 7.82 -12.14
C LYS A 38 -0.84 7.19 -13.49
N ASN A 39 0.41 7.18 -13.95
CA ASN A 39 0.76 6.63 -15.26
C ASN A 39 0.62 5.10 -15.30
N LYS A 40 0.93 4.41 -14.20
CA LYS A 40 0.78 2.95 -14.10
C LYS A 40 -0.65 2.53 -13.72
N LEU A 41 -1.37 3.41 -13.03
CA LEU A 41 -2.74 3.18 -12.53
C LEU A 41 -3.77 4.03 -13.29
N TYR A 42 -3.49 4.39 -14.55
CA TYR A 42 -4.28 5.35 -15.31
C TYR A 42 -5.70 4.83 -15.62
N ASN A 43 -5.84 3.52 -15.78
CA ASN A 43 -7.07 2.82 -16.10
C ASN A 43 -7.72 2.11 -14.89
N VAL A 44 -7.18 2.29 -13.68
CA VAL A 44 -7.67 1.63 -12.46
C VAL A 44 -8.28 2.68 -11.55
N ASP A 45 -9.50 2.47 -11.09
CA ASP A 45 -10.10 3.36 -10.10
C ASP A 45 -9.51 3.16 -8.72
N ALA A 46 -9.40 4.25 -7.96
CA ALA A 46 -8.82 4.18 -6.63
C ALA A 46 -9.62 3.25 -5.72
N GLY A 47 -10.95 3.13 -5.92
CA GLY A 47 -11.79 2.19 -5.17
C GLY A 47 -11.39 0.73 -5.38
N ASP A 48 -10.98 0.39 -6.61
CA ASP A 48 -10.67 -0.96 -7.06
C ASP A 48 -9.26 -1.43 -6.64
N LEU A 49 -8.43 -0.51 -6.14
CA LEU A 49 -7.11 -0.88 -5.63
C LEU A 49 -7.25 -1.76 -4.39
N GLU A 50 -6.66 -2.95 -4.43
CA GLU A 50 -6.46 -3.75 -3.24
C GLU A 50 -5.11 -3.40 -2.61
N LEU A 51 -5.15 -3.06 -1.32
CA LEU A 51 -3.94 -2.77 -0.56
C LEU A 51 -3.67 -3.92 0.39
N TYR A 52 -2.40 -4.28 0.48
CA TYR A 52 -1.91 -5.34 1.35
C TYR A 52 -0.83 -4.79 2.27
N LEU A 53 -0.82 -5.21 3.53
CA LEU A 53 0.30 -4.94 4.40
C LEU A 53 1.49 -5.74 3.89
N ALA A 54 2.61 -5.07 3.61
CA ALA A 54 3.86 -5.68 3.16
C ALA A 54 4.57 -6.44 4.30
N LYS A 55 3.83 -7.23 5.06
CA LYS A 55 4.28 -7.97 6.23
C LYS A 55 3.74 -9.40 6.14
N LYS A 56 4.64 -10.36 6.06
CA LYS A 56 4.32 -11.79 6.09
C LYS A 56 4.49 -12.29 7.53
N GLY A 57 3.36 -12.47 8.22
CA GLY A 57 3.35 -12.76 9.66
C GLY A 57 3.95 -11.62 10.48
N SER A 58 5.13 -11.84 11.07
CA SER A 58 5.85 -10.83 11.86
C SER A 58 6.91 -10.05 11.08
N ALA A 59 7.29 -10.49 9.87
CA ALA A 59 8.40 -9.92 9.10
C ALA A 59 7.92 -9.03 7.96
N TRP A 60 8.53 -7.84 7.82
CA TRP A 60 8.29 -6.95 6.67
C TRP A 60 8.99 -7.49 5.42
N LEU A 61 8.40 -7.25 4.26
CA LEU A 61 9.05 -7.51 2.98
C LEU A 61 10.31 -6.66 2.86
N THR A 62 11.36 -7.26 2.34
CA THR A 62 12.65 -6.59 2.15
C THR A 62 12.67 -5.81 0.85
N VAL A 63 13.62 -4.88 0.72
CA VAL A 63 13.88 -4.21 -0.56
C VAL A 63 14.21 -5.24 -1.64
N ALA A 64 14.91 -6.34 -1.30
CA ALA A 64 15.22 -7.40 -2.25
C ALA A 64 13.94 -8.09 -2.79
N ASP A 65 12.93 -8.29 -1.94
CA ASP A 65 11.64 -8.86 -2.36
C ASP A 65 10.91 -7.93 -3.33
N VAL A 66 10.92 -6.62 -3.05
CA VAL A 66 10.36 -5.60 -3.95
C VAL A 66 11.12 -5.55 -5.27
N MET A 67 12.45 -5.64 -5.24
CA MET A 67 13.29 -5.63 -6.45
C MET A 67 13.06 -6.86 -7.32
N LYS A 68 12.78 -8.02 -6.72
CA LYS A 68 12.40 -9.24 -7.47
C LYS A 68 10.99 -9.19 -8.04
N GLY A 69 10.16 -8.25 -7.57
CA GLY A 69 8.74 -8.19 -7.84
C GLY A 69 8.00 -9.15 -6.92
N VAL A 70 7.09 -8.60 -6.11
CA VAL A 70 6.20 -9.41 -5.28
C VAL A 70 5.11 -9.94 -6.19
N SER A 71 5.14 -11.24 -6.54
CA SER A 71 4.13 -11.88 -7.39
C SER A 71 3.07 -12.65 -6.58
N ASP A 72 3.43 -13.10 -5.37
CA ASP A 72 2.55 -13.84 -4.48
C ASP A 72 2.10 -12.95 -3.31
N THR A 73 0.80 -12.68 -3.24
CA THR A 73 0.17 -11.95 -2.12
C THR A 73 -0.32 -12.89 -1.02
N THR A 74 -0.14 -14.21 -1.17
CA THR A 74 -0.57 -15.21 -0.20
C THR A 74 0.10 -14.99 1.15
N GLY A 75 -0.72 -14.81 2.19
CA GLY A 75 -0.26 -14.55 3.55
C GLY A 75 0.04 -13.08 3.85
N LEU A 76 -0.18 -12.16 2.92
CA LEU A 76 -0.26 -10.74 3.22
C LEU A 76 -1.66 -10.39 3.72
N LYS A 77 -1.74 -9.48 4.70
CA LYS A 77 -3.01 -9.05 5.25
C LYS A 77 -3.64 -7.98 4.34
N PRO A 78 -4.85 -8.19 3.78
CA PRO A 78 -5.55 -7.18 3.00
C PRO A 78 -6.11 -6.06 3.90
N PHE A 79 -6.30 -4.87 3.32
CA PHE A 79 -7.05 -3.78 3.94
C PHE A 79 -8.48 -3.74 3.38
N ASP A 80 -9.38 -4.51 3.98
CA ASP A 80 -10.74 -4.71 3.45
C ASP A 80 -11.70 -3.54 3.69
N ASN A 81 -11.40 -2.65 4.65
CA ASN A 81 -12.29 -1.54 5.00
C ASN A 81 -11.72 -0.20 4.53
N ALA A 82 -12.22 0.31 3.40
CA ALA A 82 -11.86 1.64 2.91
C ALA A 82 -12.13 2.75 3.94
N GLY A 83 -13.13 2.60 4.81
CA GLY A 83 -13.43 3.57 5.88
C GLY A 83 -12.57 3.43 7.14
N ALA A 84 -11.69 2.43 7.24
CA ALA A 84 -10.89 2.23 8.44
C ALA A 84 -9.80 3.32 8.55
N PRO A 85 -9.67 3.99 9.71
CA PRO A 85 -8.55 4.87 9.99
C PRO A 85 -7.19 4.15 9.94
N LEU A 86 -6.16 4.81 9.42
CA LEU A 86 -4.82 4.22 9.26
C LEU A 86 -4.19 3.72 10.57
N HIS A 87 -4.49 4.36 11.70
CA HIS A 87 -3.98 3.94 13.01
C HIS A 87 -4.58 2.61 13.50
N LEU A 88 -5.82 2.28 13.11
CA LEU A 88 -6.45 1.00 13.48
C LEU A 88 -5.90 -0.19 12.70
N VAL A 89 -5.34 0.09 11.52
CA VAL A 89 -4.80 -0.93 10.64
C VAL A 89 -3.27 -1.03 10.74
N GLY A 90 -2.67 -0.36 11.74
CA GLY A 90 -1.25 -0.48 12.07
C GLY A 90 -0.31 0.27 11.13
N LEU A 91 -0.82 1.20 10.32
CA LEU A 91 -0.03 2.01 9.38
C LEU A 91 0.41 3.36 9.96
N SER A 92 -0.21 3.81 11.05
CA SER A 92 0.22 4.99 11.79
C SER A 92 0.17 4.74 13.30
N LYS A 93 1.03 5.42 14.05
CA LYS A 93 0.85 5.59 15.50
C LYS A 93 -0.25 6.64 15.74
N LYS A 94 -0.94 6.52 16.88
CA LYS A 94 -1.95 7.47 17.33
C LYS A 94 -1.30 8.70 17.96
#